data_AF-A0A7J9RSG0-F1
#
_entry.id   AF-A0A7J9RSG0-F1
#
_cell.length_a   1.000
_cell.length_b   1.000
_cell.length_c   1.000
_cell.angle_alpha   90.00
_cell.angle_beta   90.00
_cell.angle_gamma   90.00
#
_symmetry.space_group_name_H-M   'P 1'
#
loop_
_entity.id
_entity.type
_entity.pdbx_description
1 polymer ?
#
loop_
_entity_poly.entity_id
_entity_poly.type
_entity_poly.pdbx_seq_one_letter_code
_entity_poly.pdbx_strand_id
1 'polypeptide(L)' 'MAEKKSEEYEINSFGDLIKALFKYDNWYLGVFVILLILFVIFDIIAFSPHH' A
#
# COMPACT_ATOMS: atom_id res chain seq x y z
N MET A 1 10.79 28.36 -18.09
CA MET A 1 10.84 26.99 -17.54
C MET A 1 9.42 26.46 -17.58
N ALA A 2 9.17 25.41 -18.37
CA ALA A 2 7.84 24.81 -18.43
C ALA A 2 7.53 24.21 -17.06
N GLU A 3 6.57 24.81 -16.36
CA GLU A 3 6.00 24.26 -15.14
C GLU A 3 5.38 22.91 -15.52
N LYS A 4 6.10 21.83 -15.22
CA LYS A 4 5.62 20.47 -15.44
C LYS A 4 4.50 20.26 -14.44
N LYS A 5 3.30 20.63 -14.86
CA LYS A 5 2.02 20.41 -14.19
C LYS A 5 2.07 19.03 -13.57
N SER A 6 2.25 18.98 -12.25
CA SER A 6 2.06 17.79 -11.45
C SER A 6 0.58 17.48 -11.56
N GLU A 7 0.23 16.70 -12.59
CA GLU A 7 -1.06 16.05 -12.68
C GLU A 7 -1.22 15.30 -11.37
N GLU A 8 -2.02 15.87 -10.48
CA GLU A 8 -2.43 15.28 -9.21
C GLU A 8 -2.95 13.90 -9.58
N TYR A 9 -2.20 12.86 -9.21
CA TYR A 9 -2.65 11.48 -9.36
C TYR A 9 -3.78 11.30 -8.34
N GLU A 10 -4.98 11.73 -8.71
CA GLU A 10 -6.18 11.47 -7.94
C GLU A 10 -6.34 9.96 -7.83
N ILE A 11 -6.26 9.48 -6.60
CA ILE A 11 -6.40 8.07 -6.29
C ILE A 11 -7.89 7.75 -6.32
N ASN A 12 -8.39 7.47 -7.52
CA ASN A 12 -9.80 7.16 -7.76
C ASN A 12 -10.17 5.72 -7.40
N SER A 13 -9.18 4.87 -7.12
CA SER A 13 -9.39 3.46 -6.80
C SER A 13 -8.25 2.89 -5.95
N PHE A 14 -8.56 1.83 -5.19
CA PHE A 14 -7.57 1.02 -4.47
C PHE A 14 -6.48 0.48 -5.41
N GLY A 15 -6.81 0.20 -6.68
CA GLY A 15 -5.84 -0.21 -7.69
C GLY A 15 -4.87 0.90 -8.09
N ASP A 16 -5.32 2.16 -8.08
CA ASP A 16 -4.47 3.32 -8.38
C ASP A 16 -3.56 3.67 -7.21
N LEU A 17 -4.01 3.43 -5.98
CA LEU A 17 -3.18 3.52 -4.78
C LEU A 17 -2.02 2.51 -4.87
N ILE A 18 -2.32 1.26 -5.18
CA ILE A 18 -1.31 0.19 -5.36
C ILE A 18 -0.37 0.54 -6.50
N LYS A 19 -0.89 0.99 -7.66
CA LYS A 19 -0.04 1.43 -8.76
C LYS A 19 0.84 2.60 -8.38
N ALA A 20 0.34 3.60 -7.67
CA ALA A 20 1.16 4.71 -7.20
C ALA A 20 2.26 4.22 -6.23
N LEU A 21 1.93 3.34 -5.30
CA LEU A 21 2.90 2.74 -4.37
C LEU A 21 4.06 2.06 -5.09
N PHE A 22 3.79 1.31 -6.17
CA PHE A 22 4.83 0.62 -6.94
C PHE A 22 5.50 1.46 -8.03
N LYS A 23 4.80 2.46 -8.60
CA LYS A 23 5.29 3.28 -9.73
C LYS A 23 6.32 4.33 -9.31
N TYR A 24 6.33 4.75 -8.04
CA TYR A 24 7.24 5.77 -7.53
C TYR A 24 8.49 5.21 -6.82
N ASP A 25 8.85 3.94 -7.05
CA ASP A 25 9.97 3.27 -6.35
C ASP A 25 9.87 3.35 -4.81
N ASN A 26 8.66 3.57 -4.28
CA ASN A 26 8.37 3.60 -2.85
C ASN A 26 8.24 2.18 -2.30
N TRP A 27 9.28 1.37 -2.54
CA TRP A 27 9.43 -0.01 -2.05
C TRP A 27 9.16 -0.10 -0.54
N TYR A 28 9.61 0.90 0.23
CA TYR A 28 9.36 0.99 1.66
C TYR A 28 7.87 0.98 2.02
N LEU A 29 7.05 1.70 1.25
CA LEU A 29 5.61 1.84 1.49
C LEU A 29 4.86 0.59 1.04
N GLY A 30 5.29 -0.03 -0.07
CA GLY A 30 4.80 -1.35 -0.49
C GLY A 30 5.11 -2.45 0.54
N VAL A 31 6.36 -2.53 1.00
CA VAL A 31 6.79 -3.47 2.07
C VAL A 31 6.02 -3.20 3.36
N PHE A 32 5.82 -1.93 3.73
CA PHE A 32 5.04 -1.58 4.92
C PHE A 32 3.60 -2.10 4.84
N VAL A 33 2.91 -1.92 3.71
CA VAL A 33 1.55 -2.44 3.51
C VAL A 33 1.52 -3.97 3.59
N ILE A 34 2.49 -4.65 2.97
CA ILE A 34 2.60 -6.12 3.03
C ILE A 34 2.82 -6.60 4.48
N LEU A 35 3.71 -5.96 5.23
CA LEU A 35 3.96 -6.28 6.64
C LEU A 35 2.71 -6.06 7.51
N LEU A 36 1.92 -5.03 7.22
CA LEU A 36 0.69 -4.72 7.94
C LEU A 36 -0.37 -5.81 7.69
N ILE A 37 -0.51 -6.28 6.46
CA ILE A 37 -1.39 -7.42 6.11
C ILE A 37 -0.93 -8.69 6.84
N LEU A 38 0.37 -9.00 6.80
CA LEU A 38 0.93 -10.17 7.50
C LEU A 38 0.74 -10.06 9.02
N PHE A 39 0.87 -8.88 9.60
CA PHE A 39 0.62 -8.65 11.01
C PHE A 39 -0.83 -8.95 11.38
N VAL A 40 -1.80 -8.47 10.60
CA VAL A 40 -3.22 -8.76 10.83
C VAL A 40 -3.52 -10.25 10.68
N ILE A 41 -2.96 -10.91 9.66
CA ILE A 41 -3.11 -12.37 9.50
C ILE A 41 -2.50 -13.11 10.68
N PHE A 42 -1.31 -12.73 11.12
CA PHE A 42 -0.64 -13.33 12.27
C PHE A 42 -1.45 -13.12 13.55
N ASP A 43 -1.99 -11.93 13.77
CA ASP A 43 -2.85 -11.60 14.90
C ASP A 43 -4.11 -12.47 14.91
N ILE A 44 -4.77 -12.61 13.76
CA ILE A 44 -5.92 -13.50 13.60
C ILE A 44 -5.51 -14.95 13.88
N ILE A 45 -4.40 -15.45 13.36
CA ILE A 45 -3.99 -16.85 13.60
C ILE A 45 -3.60 -17.08 15.07
N ALA A 46 -2.85 -16.15 15.66
CA ALA A 46 -2.31 -16.27 17.02
C ALA A 46 -3.39 -16.08 18.10
N PHE A 47 -4.40 -15.26 17.85
CA PHE A 47 -5.45 -14.93 18.82
C PHE A 47 -6.84 -15.43 18.43
N SER A 48 -7.04 -15.98 17.23
CA SER A 48 -8.23 -16.80 16.96
C SER A 48 -8.10 -18.08 17.77
N PRO A 49 -9.05 -18.37 18.68
CA PRO A 49 -9.00 -19.60 19.45
C PRO A 49 -9.01 -20.77 18.47
N HIS A 50 -7.93 -21.57 18.49
CA HIS A 50 -7.90 -22.89 17.88
C HIS A 50 -8.94 -23.73 18.61
N HIS A 51 -10.14 -23.81 18.04
CA HIS A 51 -11.19 -24.72 18.46
C HIS A 51 -10.77 -26.17 18.27
#